data_AF-A0A1F8PAQ3-F1
#
_entry.id   AF-A0A1F8PAQ3-F1
#
_cell.length_a   1.000
_cell.length_b   1.000
_cell.length_c   1.000
_cell.angle_alpha   90.00
_cell.angle_beta   90.00
_cell.angle_gamma   90.00
#
_symmetry.space_group_name_H-M   'P 1'
#
loop_
_entity.id
_entity.type
_entity.pdbx_description
1 polymer ?
#
loop_
_entity_poly.entity_id
_entity_poly.type
_entity_poly.pdbx_seq_one_letter_code
_entity_poly.pdbx_strand_id
1 'polypeptide(L)' 'MENRLPLRVILHGIRKMITISFLGLSSSIISACNSSELIKVGDPAPAFTLSSAGGTEVSLSDFEGRQPVLLYFHMAKG' A
#
# COMPACT_ATOMS: atom_id res chain seq x y z
N MET A 1 -39.33 -45.09 0.53
CA MET A 1 -39.72 -43.70 0.87
C MET A 1 -38.63 -42.79 0.37
N GLU A 2 -38.87 -42.17 -0.79
CA GLU A 2 -37.88 -41.48 -1.59
C GLU A 2 -37.76 -40.02 -1.13
N ASN A 3 -36.69 -39.70 -0.39
CA ASN A 3 -36.39 -38.33 0.06
C ASN A 3 -35.83 -37.51 -1.11
N ARG A 4 -36.73 -36.99 -1.95
CA ARG A 4 -36.41 -36.01 -2.99
C ARG A 4 -36.44 -34.61 -2.38
N LEU A 5 -35.31 -34.15 -1.86
CA LEU A 5 -35.16 -32.75 -1.48
C LEU A 5 -35.48 -31.86 -2.70
N PRO A 6 -36.35 -30.83 -2.56
CA PRO A 6 -36.85 -30.10 -3.71
C PRO A 6 -35.73 -29.33 -4.39
N LEU A 7 -35.59 -29.48 -5.71
CA LEU A 7 -34.61 -28.81 -6.59
C LEU A 7 -34.45 -27.30 -6.35
N ARG A 8 -35.48 -26.65 -5.78
CA ARG A 8 -35.44 -25.23 -5.36
C ARG A 8 -34.41 -24.98 -4.24
N VAL A 9 -34.20 -25.90 -3.29
CA VAL A 9 -33.26 -25.72 -2.16
C VAL A 9 -31.80 -25.74 -2.64
N ILE A 10 -31.48 -26.61 -3.58
CA ILE A 10 -30.13 -26.76 -4.13
C ILE A 10 -29.71 -25.51 -4.92
N LEU A 11 -30.64 -24.94 -5.70
CA LEU A 11 -30.37 -23.74 -6.52
C LEU A 11 -30.18 -22.46 -5.69
N HIS A 12 -30.90 -22.32 -4.57
CA HIS A 12 -30.73 -21.18 -3.65
C HIS A 12 -29.44 -21.27 -2.81
N GLY A 13 -28.98 -22.49 -2.50
CA GLY A 13 -27.71 -22.72 -1.82
C GLY A 13 -26.51 -22.25 -2.67
N ILE A 14 -26.50 -22.60 -3.95
CA ILE A 14 -25.41 -22.26 -4.87
C ILE A 14 -25.30 -20.75 -5.11
N ARG A 15 -26.44 -20.04 -5.23
CA ARG A 15 -26.46 -18.57 -5.42
C ARG A 15 -25.96 -17.80 -4.20
N LYS A 16 -26.20 -18.29 -2.98
CA LYS A 16 -25.71 -17.65 -1.74
C LYS A 16 -24.22 -17.93 -1.48
N MET A 17 -23.73 -19.10 -1.88
CA MET A 17 -22.31 -19.46 -1.71
C MET A 17 -21.37 -18.59 -2.57
N ILE A 18 -21.78 -18.24 -3.79
CA ILE A 18 -20.98 -17.39 -4.70
C ILE A 18 -20.75 -15.99 -4.10
N THR A 19 -21.75 -15.42 -3.41
CA THR A 19 -21.63 -14.08 -2.81
C THR A 19 -20.79 -14.07 -1.54
N ILE A 20 -20.79 -15.17 -0.78
CA ILE A 20 -20.02 -15.30 0.47
C ILE A 20 -18.52 -15.52 0.19
N SER A 21 -18.17 -16.19 -0.91
CA SER A 21 -16.77 -16.38 -1.32
C SER A 21 -16.09 -15.10 -1.82
N PHE A 22 -16.82 -14.16 -2.42
CA PHE A 22 -16.24 -12.93 -2.98
C PHE A 22 -15.97 -11.84 -1.94
N LEU A 23 -16.71 -11.83 -0.82
CA LEU A 23 -16.51 -10.84 0.26
C LEU A 23 -15.43 -11.24 1.28
N GLY A 24 -14.91 -12.47 1.22
CA GLY A 24 -13.91 -12.97 2.17
C GLY A 24 -12.45 -12.74 1.75
N LEU A 25 -12.18 -12.41 0.48
CA LEU A 25 -10.81 -12.36 -0.05
C LEU A 25 -10.21 -10.94 -0.08
N SER A 26 -10.99 -9.88 0.12
CA SER A 26 -10.52 -8.50 -0.05
C SER A 26 -9.88 -7.84 1.19
N SER A 27 -9.99 -8.44 2.38
CA SER A 27 -9.57 -7.77 3.63
C SER A 27 -8.08 -7.89 3.99
N SER A 28 -7.26 -8.63 3.23
CA SER A 28 -5.86 -8.88 3.65
C SER A 28 -4.82 -7.91 3.08
N ILE A 29 -5.19 -6.90 2.29
CA ILE A 29 -4.20 -6.10 1.53
C ILE A 29 -3.81 -4.78 2.23
N ILE A 30 -4.53 -4.32 3.27
CA ILE A 30 -4.32 -2.97 3.84
C ILE A 30 -3.69 -3.04 5.23
N SER A 31 -2.52 -3.67 5.34
CA SER A 31 -1.70 -3.55 6.55
C SER A 31 -0.20 -3.61 6.23
N ALA A 32 0.24 -2.73 5.32
CA ALA A 32 1.63 -2.68 4.88
C ALA A 32 2.31 -1.29 5.00
N CYS A 33 1.63 -0.25 5.48
CA CYS A 33 2.26 1.07 5.63
C CYS A 33 1.98 1.69 6.99
N ASN A 34 2.74 1.30 8.01
CA ASN A 34 2.97 2.13 9.19
C ASN A 34 4.29 1.75 9.86
N SER A 35 5.38 1.76 9.08
CA SER A 35 6.73 1.71 9.62
C SER A 35 7.20 3.14 9.86
N SER A 36 6.94 3.67 11.08
CA SER A 36 7.73 4.77 11.60
C SER A 36 9.11 4.22 11.92
N GLU A 37 9.94 4.12 10.88
CA GLU A 37 11.29 3.61 11.01
C GLU A 37 12.18 4.68 11.67
N LEU A 38 12.79 4.29 12.77
CA LEU A 38 13.66 5.18 13.53
C LEU A 38 15.00 5.29 12.78
N ILE A 39 15.22 6.41 12.09
CA ILE A 39 16.45 6.64 11.32
C ILE A 39 17.68 6.81 12.22
N LYS A 40 18.81 6.20 11.87
CA LYS A 40 20.08 6.34 12.60
C LYS A 40 21.24 6.62 11.64
N VAL A 41 22.33 7.16 12.19
CA VAL A 41 23.55 7.41 11.41
C VAL A 41 24.16 6.08 10.95
N GLY A 42 24.51 6.01 9.66
CA GLY A 42 25.07 4.81 9.03
C GLY A 42 24.02 3.97 8.29
N ASP A 43 22.73 4.17 8.58
CA ASP A 43 21.65 3.57 7.80
C ASP A 43 21.58 4.20 6.40
N PRO A 44 21.07 3.48 5.38
CA PRO A 44 20.70 4.08 4.11
C PRO A 44 19.76 5.27 4.33
N ALA A 45 20.05 6.40 3.68
CA ALA A 45 19.20 7.58 3.76
C ALA A 45 17.80 7.25 3.17
N PRO A 46 16.70 7.68 3.83
CA PRO A 46 15.36 7.44 3.31
C PRO A 46 15.17 8.05 1.92
N ALA A 47 14.51 7.31 1.03
CA ALA A 47 14.14 7.81 -0.28
C ALA A 47 13.15 8.99 -0.13
N PHE A 48 13.39 10.06 -0.89
CA PHE A 48 12.46 11.16 -1.02
C PHE A 48 12.48 11.71 -2.44
N THR A 49 11.36 12.34 -2.81
CA THR A 49 11.18 13.05 -4.06
C THR A 49 10.44 14.34 -3.76
N LEU A 50 10.97 15.47 -4.21
CA LEU A 50 10.45 16.80 -3.94
C LEU A 50 10.40 17.64 -5.22
N SER A 51 9.43 18.56 -5.28
CA SER A 51 9.46 19.62 -6.28
C SER A 51 10.57 20.61 -5.96
N SER A 52 11.47 20.82 -6.92
CA SER A 52 12.45 21.91 -6.86
C SER A 52 11.76 23.27 -6.94
N ALA A 53 12.51 24.34 -6.64
CA ALA A 53 12.03 25.72 -6.80
C ALA A 53 11.60 26.05 -8.25
N GLY A 54 12.13 25.33 -9.25
CA GLY A 54 11.73 25.46 -10.65
C GLY A 54 10.52 24.60 -11.06
N GLY A 55 9.95 23.83 -10.13
CA GLY A 55 8.81 22.94 -10.39
C GLY A 55 9.18 21.58 -11.00
N THR A 56 10.46 21.33 -11.28
CA THR A 56 10.94 20.00 -11.69
C THR A 56 11.05 19.08 -10.48
N GLU A 57 10.68 17.82 -10.66
CA GLU A 57 10.82 16.78 -9.65
C GLU A 57 12.29 16.36 -9.47
N VAL A 58 12.74 16.25 -8.23
CA VAL A 58 14.10 15.87 -7.86
C VAL A 58 14.06 14.79 -6.80
N SER A 59 14.77 13.68 -7.03
CA SER A 59 14.84 12.54 -6.12
C SER A 59 16.22 12.36 -5.52
N LEU A 60 16.31 11.77 -4.33
CA LEU A 60 17.61 11.45 -3.71
C LEU A 60 18.47 10.53 -4.59
N SER A 61 17.83 9.58 -5.30
CA SER A 61 18.48 8.64 -6.21
C SER A 61 19.25 9.31 -7.35
N ASP A 62 18.87 10.54 -7.74
CA ASP A 62 19.50 11.27 -8.84
C ASP A 62 20.96 11.67 -8.51
N PHE A 63 21.31 11.67 -7.22
CA PHE A 63 22.61 12.05 -6.69
C PHE A 63 23.50 10.87 -6.27
N GLU A 64 22.99 9.63 -6.33
CA GLU A 64 23.73 8.44 -5.93
C GLU A 64 25.04 8.30 -6.72
N GLY A 65 26.14 8.04 -5.99
CA GLY A 65 27.46 7.82 -6.58
C GLY A 65 28.11 9.05 -7.22
N ARG A 66 27.48 10.24 -7.14
CA ARG A 66 28.03 11.47 -7.74
C ARG A 66 28.73 12.36 -6.71
N GLN A 67 28.07 12.62 -5.59
CA GLN A 67 28.58 13.52 -4.55
C GLN A 67 27.81 13.36 -3.23
N PRO A 68 28.39 13.77 -2.08
CA PRO A 68 27.65 13.88 -0.82
C PRO A 68 26.48 14.86 -0.94
N VAL A 69 25.34 14.54 -0.31
CA VAL A 69 24.12 15.36 -0.32
C VAL A 69 23.84 15.88 1.09
N LEU A 70 23.61 17.19 1.21
CA LEU A 70 23.13 17.83 2.43
C LEU A 70 21.62 18.08 2.29
N LEU A 71 20.82 17.35 3.06
CA LEU A 71 19.38 17.62 3.21
C LEU A 71 19.17 18.52 4.43
N TYR A 72 18.54 19.67 4.22
CA TYR A 72 18.24 20.64 5.27
C TYR A 72 16.79 21.09 5.19
N PHE A 73 16.06 20.98 6.29
CA PHE A 73 14.69 21.46 6.40
C PHE A 73 14.70 22.87 7.00
N HIS A 74 14.25 23.86 6.22
CA HIS A 74 13.94 25.19 6.76
C HIS A 74 12.43 25.32 6.93
N MET A 75 11.98 25.91 8.04
CA MET A 75 10.57 26.20 8.25
C MET A 75 10.27 27.58 7.67
N ALA A 76 9.73 27.62 6.45
CA ALA A 76 9.05 28.81 5.97
C ALA A 76 7.62 28.78 6.56
N LYS A 77 7.24 29.79 7.35
CA LYS A 77 5.83 30.00 7.65
C LYS A 77 5.11 30.22 6.30
N GLY A 78 4.05 29.44 6.08
CA GLY A 78 3.23 29.50 4.86
C GLY A 78 2.61 30.87 4.61
#